data_AF-A0A1E5G4I1-F1
#
_entry.id   AF-A0A1E5G4I1-F1
#
_cell.length_a   1.000
_cell.length_b   1.000
_cell.length_c   1.000
_cell.angle_alpha   90.00
_cell.angle_beta   90.00
_cell.angle_gamma   90.00
#
_symmetry.space_group_name_H-M   'P 1'
#
loop_
_entity.id
_entity.type
_entity.pdbx_description
1 polymer ?
#
loop_
_entity_poly.entity_id
_entity_poly.type
_entity_poly.pdbx_seq_one_letter_code
_entity_poly.pdbx_strand_id
1 'polypeptide(L)'
;MKKLIKKNLRLASIVFALIVLTTALSACGGGGTDNDSTSETTPPDIQQPEPSTPEVTVADIMANIDQSIYLDATHINAGFDCSICHTELPEDATPPEPTTETCLSCHGGTYDALAETTAHLGENNPHNSHEGQLGCTFCHNVHEPFYNYCALCHSYDVDVRFN
;
A
#
# COMPACT_ATOMS: atom_id res chain seq x y z
N MET A 1 -39.53 28.03 44.62
CA MET A 1 -40.84 28.70 44.37
C MET A 1 -40.84 29.28 42.96
N LYS A 2 -41.84 28.91 42.15
CA LYS A 2 -42.47 29.64 41.02
C LYS A 2 -41.57 29.99 39.80
N LYS A 3 -41.71 29.27 38.68
CA LYS A 3 -42.64 29.47 37.52
C LYS A 3 -41.97 30.28 36.40
N LEU A 4 -41.68 29.66 35.25
CA LEU A 4 -42.50 29.61 34.01
C LEU A 4 -42.49 30.91 33.20
N ILE A 5 -42.07 30.84 31.92
CA ILE A 5 -42.70 31.38 30.68
C ILE A 5 -41.98 30.64 29.51
N LYS A 6 -42.51 29.57 28.90
CA LYS A 6 -43.54 29.40 27.85
C LYS A 6 -43.25 30.04 26.47
N LYS A 7 -43.13 29.13 25.49
CA LYS A 7 -43.20 29.19 24.02
C LYS A 7 -44.19 30.23 23.45
N ASN A 8 -43.86 30.77 22.26
CA ASN A 8 -44.78 31.16 21.17
C ASN A 8 -44.02 30.95 19.83
N LEU A 9 -44.35 30.03 18.93
CA LEU A 9 -45.58 29.76 18.15
C LEU A 9 -45.65 30.60 16.86
N ARG A 10 -45.30 29.92 15.74
CA ARG A 10 -45.81 29.95 14.35
C ARG A 10 -46.02 31.29 13.65
N LEU A 11 -45.52 31.39 12.42
CA LEU A 11 -46.36 31.80 11.27
C LEU A 11 -45.90 31.03 10.02
N ALA A 12 -46.87 30.44 9.33
CA ALA A 12 -46.72 29.77 8.05
C ALA A 12 -47.18 30.71 6.91
N SER A 13 -46.74 30.35 5.69
CA SER A 13 -47.43 30.50 4.40
C SER A 13 -46.99 31.61 3.43
N ILE A 14 -47.17 31.25 2.14
CA ILE A 14 -47.13 32.03 0.87
C ILE A 14 -45.80 31.84 0.10
N VAL A 15 -45.63 30.78 -0.70
CA VAL A 15 -46.09 30.58 -2.09
C VAL A 15 -45.60 31.67 -3.06
N PHE A 16 -44.58 31.35 -3.86
CA PHE A 16 -44.53 31.80 -5.25
C PHE A 16 -43.81 30.75 -6.10
N ALA A 17 -44.60 30.09 -6.96
CA ALA A 17 -44.11 29.20 -8.00
C ALA A 17 -43.36 30.01 -9.06
N LEU A 18 -42.21 29.51 -9.51
CA LEU A 18 -41.64 29.88 -10.79
C LEU A 18 -41.04 28.64 -11.45
N ILE A 19 -41.51 28.46 -12.67
CA ILE A 19 -41.35 27.35 -13.60
C ILE A 19 -39.95 27.43 -14.23
N VAL A 20 -39.22 26.31 -14.25
CA VAL A 20 -38.08 26.06 -15.15
C VAL A 20 -38.31 24.65 -15.72
N LEU A 21 -39.07 24.52 -16.81
CA LEU A 21 -38.63 24.54 -18.21
C LEU A 21 -37.47 23.57 -18.51
N THR A 22 -37.87 22.32 -18.79
CA THR A 22 -37.38 21.42 -19.86
C THR A 22 -35.88 21.38 -20.16
N THR A 23 -35.24 20.23 -19.95
CA THR A 23 -34.75 19.31 -21.01
C THR A 23 -33.84 18.23 -20.39
N ALA A 24 -34.06 16.98 -20.80
CA ALA A 24 -33.09 15.88 -20.98
C ALA A 24 -33.73 14.52 -20.66
N LEU A 25 -34.62 14.05 -21.55
CA LEU A 25 -34.79 12.62 -21.77
C LEU A 25 -33.81 12.24 -22.90
N SER A 26 -32.72 11.58 -22.55
CA SER A 26 -31.89 10.85 -23.51
C SER A 26 -31.30 9.64 -22.78
N ALA A 27 -32.12 8.59 -22.73
CA ALA A 27 -31.67 7.23 -22.51
C ALA A 27 -31.91 6.47 -23.80
N CYS A 28 -30.85 6.07 -24.51
CA CYS A 28 -30.69 4.72 -25.06
C CYS A 28 -29.32 4.59 -25.73
N GLY A 29 -28.64 3.47 -25.50
CA GLY A 29 -27.81 2.82 -26.52
C GLY A 29 -26.31 3.03 -26.42
N GLY A 30 -25.68 2.36 -25.44
CA GLY A 30 -24.27 2.00 -25.56
C GLY A 30 -24.10 0.97 -26.68
N GLY A 31 -23.39 1.35 -27.73
CA GLY A 31 -22.79 0.46 -28.71
C GLY A 31 -21.28 0.55 -28.53
N GLY A 32 -20.69 -0.51 -27.99
CA GLY A 32 -19.24 -0.68 -28.00
C GLY A 32 -18.74 -0.76 -29.43
N THR A 33 -17.67 -0.02 -29.70
CA THR A 33 -16.75 -0.36 -30.78
C THR A 33 -15.38 -0.49 -30.13
N ASP A 34 -14.87 -1.70 -30.27
CA ASP A 34 -13.69 -2.20 -29.61
C ASP A 34 -12.43 -1.55 -30.17
N ASN A 35 -11.40 -1.59 -29.30
CA ASN A 35 -9.98 -1.34 -29.45
C ASN A 35 -9.40 -0.97 -30.83
N ASP A 36 -8.39 -0.08 -30.82
CA ASP A 36 -7.03 -0.48 -31.21
C ASP A 36 -6.03 0.64 -30.84
N SER A 37 -4.83 0.22 -30.43
CA SER A 37 -3.63 1.01 -30.09
C SER A 37 -3.56 1.69 -28.72
N THR A 38 -3.62 0.90 -27.65
CA THR A 38 -2.59 1.03 -26.60
C THR A 38 -1.45 0.06 -26.95
N SER A 39 -0.35 0.57 -27.50
CA SER A 39 0.93 -0.12 -27.38
C SER A 39 1.42 0.08 -25.95
N GLU A 40 0.70 -0.53 -25.01
CA GLU A 40 1.23 -0.80 -23.69
C GLU A 40 2.19 -1.96 -23.91
N THR A 41 3.45 -1.64 -24.20
CA THR A 41 4.51 -2.60 -24.00
C THR A 41 4.48 -2.91 -22.52
N THR A 42 3.88 -4.04 -22.15
CA THR A 42 4.03 -4.63 -20.84
C THR A 42 5.52 -4.56 -20.52
N PRO A 43 5.93 -3.92 -19.40
CA PRO A 43 7.30 -3.99 -18.95
C PRO A 43 7.74 -5.45 -18.95
N PRO A 44 9.02 -5.76 -19.26
CA PRO A 44 9.52 -7.12 -19.19
C PRO A 44 9.07 -7.71 -17.86
N ASP A 45 8.55 -8.94 -17.91
CA ASP A 45 8.17 -9.71 -16.74
C ASP A 45 9.45 -9.98 -15.93
N ILE A 46 9.86 -8.99 -15.15
CA ILE A 46 10.92 -9.11 -14.17
C ILE A 46 10.30 -9.88 -13.00
N GLN A 47 10.06 -11.17 -13.23
CA GLN A 47 9.77 -12.11 -12.16
C GLN A 47 10.94 -12.00 -11.19
N GLN A 48 10.65 -11.55 -9.96
CA GLN A 48 11.55 -11.78 -8.83
C GLN A 48 11.96 -13.26 -8.92
N PRO A 49 13.25 -13.59 -8.77
CA PRO A 49 13.69 -14.98 -8.88
C PRO A 49 12.80 -15.84 -8.00
N GLU A 50 12.14 -16.85 -8.60
CA GLU A 50 11.27 -17.79 -7.92
C GLU A 50 11.90 -18.15 -6.56
N PRO A 51 11.17 -17.97 -5.43
CA PRO A 51 11.74 -18.11 -4.10
C PRO A 51 12.43 -19.47 -4.02
N SER A 52 13.76 -19.43 -3.93
CA SER A 52 14.62 -20.61 -4.07
C SER A 52 14.54 -21.59 -2.89
N THR A 53 13.59 -21.38 -1.99
CA THR A 53 13.37 -22.16 -0.77
C THR A 53 12.13 -23.05 -0.91
N PRO A 54 12.12 -24.24 -0.28
CA PRO A 54 10.89 -25.02 -0.15
C PRO A 54 9.80 -24.12 0.45
N GLU A 55 8.58 -24.22 -0.07
CA GLU A 55 7.40 -23.44 0.36
C GLU A 55 7.34 -23.34 1.90
N VAL A 56 7.77 -22.21 2.45
CA VAL A 56 7.82 -21.99 3.90
C VAL A 56 6.40 -21.69 4.36
N THR A 57 5.87 -22.50 5.28
CA THR A 57 4.51 -22.30 5.78
C THR A 57 4.46 -21.26 6.91
N VAL A 58 3.29 -20.68 7.16
CA VAL A 58 3.06 -19.82 8.34
C VAL A 58 3.44 -20.54 9.63
N ALA A 59 3.11 -21.83 9.73
CA ALA A 59 3.45 -22.65 10.89
C ALA A 59 4.97 -22.78 11.07
N ASP A 60 5.73 -22.93 9.99
CA ASP A 60 7.20 -22.99 10.05
C ASP A 60 7.79 -21.66 10.50
N ILE A 61 7.28 -20.53 9.99
CA ILE A 61 7.71 -19.19 10.41
C ILE A 61 7.43 -19.04 11.91
N MET A 62 6.19 -19.26 12.35
CA MET A 62 5.82 -19.12 13.77
C MET A 62 6.63 -20.03 14.70
N ALA A 63 6.98 -21.24 14.25
CA ALA A 63 7.77 -22.18 15.04
C ALA A 63 9.25 -21.78 15.17
N ASN A 64 9.78 -21.00 14.23
CA ASN A 64 11.22 -20.69 14.14
C ASN A 64 11.52 -19.19 14.17
N ILE A 65 10.53 -18.34 14.43
CA ILE A 65 10.67 -16.88 14.32
C ILE A 65 11.75 -16.31 15.23
N ASP A 66 11.93 -16.88 16.42
CA ASP A 66 12.98 -16.50 17.38
C ASP A 66 14.41 -16.77 16.86
N GLN A 67 14.53 -17.58 15.81
CA GLN A 67 15.80 -17.91 15.15
C GLN A 67 15.96 -17.18 13.82
N SER A 68 14.95 -16.41 13.38
CA SER A 68 15.04 -15.68 12.12
C SER A 68 16.14 -14.62 12.19
N ILE A 69 16.82 -14.45 11.05
CA ILE A 69 17.81 -13.41 10.82
C ILE A 69 17.33 -12.40 9.77
N TYR A 70 16.06 -12.50 9.38
CA TYR A 70 15.43 -11.65 8.37
C TYR A 70 14.77 -10.43 9.02
N LEU A 71 14.08 -9.62 8.22
CA LEU A 71 13.52 -8.35 8.66
C LEU A 71 12.36 -8.52 9.67
N ASP A 72 11.68 -9.66 9.65
CA ASP A 72 10.72 -10.05 10.68
C ASP A 72 11.34 -10.04 12.09
N ALA A 73 12.52 -10.62 12.27
CA ALA A 73 13.23 -10.65 13.54
C ALA A 73 13.56 -9.25 14.04
N THR A 74 13.92 -8.32 13.15
CA THR A 74 14.18 -6.93 13.52
C THR A 74 12.96 -6.27 14.17
N HIS A 75 11.77 -6.46 13.61
CA HIS A 75 10.54 -5.89 14.15
C HIS A 75 10.07 -6.59 15.43
N ILE A 76 10.23 -7.91 15.50
CA ILE A 76 9.90 -8.69 16.71
C ILE A 76 10.83 -8.32 17.87
N ASN A 77 12.12 -8.17 17.60
CA ASN A 77 13.09 -7.71 18.58
C ASN A 77 12.85 -6.27 19.03
N ALA A 78 12.19 -5.45 18.21
CA ALA A 78 11.72 -4.12 18.57
C ALA A 78 10.42 -4.15 19.42
N GLY A 79 9.86 -5.34 19.69
CA GLY A 79 8.69 -5.55 20.55
C GLY A 79 7.35 -5.52 19.83
N PHE A 80 7.34 -5.59 18.50
CA PHE A 80 6.11 -5.72 17.72
C PHE A 80 5.72 -7.18 17.53
N ASP A 81 4.42 -7.43 17.36
CA ASP A 81 3.91 -8.75 17.03
C ASP A 81 3.53 -8.84 15.55
N CYS A 82 3.15 -10.04 15.10
CA CYS A 82 2.81 -10.32 13.71
C CYS A 82 1.69 -9.42 13.16
N SER A 83 0.81 -8.91 14.04
CA SER A 83 -0.37 -8.13 13.65
C SER A 83 -0.03 -6.72 13.18
N ILE A 84 1.19 -6.24 13.45
CA ILE A 84 1.65 -4.95 12.93
C ILE A 84 1.73 -4.93 11.41
N CYS A 85 2.02 -6.09 10.81
CA CYS A 85 2.11 -6.26 9.37
C CYS A 85 0.89 -7.00 8.79
N HIS A 86 0.45 -8.07 9.46
CA HIS A 86 -0.62 -8.94 8.97
C HIS A 86 -1.93 -8.69 9.71
N THR A 87 -2.94 -8.20 9.00
CA THR A 87 -4.29 -8.04 9.57
C THR A 87 -5.02 -9.37 9.75
N GLU A 88 -4.61 -10.40 9.00
CA GLU A 88 -5.16 -11.76 9.05
C GLU A 88 -4.02 -12.77 8.95
N LEU A 89 -4.05 -13.81 9.78
CA LEU A 89 -3.07 -14.91 9.80
C LEU A 89 -3.83 -16.25 9.76
N PRO A 90 -4.30 -16.68 8.58
CA PRO A 90 -4.96 -17.97 8.44
C PRO A 90 -3.99 -19.13 8.73
N GLU A 91 -4.46 -20.15 9.46
CA GLU A 91 -3.64 -21.33 9.80
C GLU A 91 -3.29 -22.18 8.57
N ASP A 92 -4.23 -22.27 7.61
CA ASP A 92 -4.15 -23.16 6.45
C ASP A 92 -4.01 -22.41 5.11
N ALA A 93 -3.56 -21.15 5.13
CA ALA A 93 -3.36 -20.37 3.91
C ALA A 93 -2.23 -19.35 4.06
N THR A 94 -1.70 -18.89 2.92
CA THR A 94 -0.75 -17.78 2.91
C THR A 94 -1.49 -16.48 3.25
N PRO A 95 -1.04 -15.72 4.27
CA PRO A 95 -1.57 -14.41 4.57
C PRO A 95 -1.37 -13.47 3.37
N PRO A 96 -2.24 -12.47 3.17
CA PRO A 96 -1.97 -11.43 2.19
C PRO A 96 -0.66 -10.71 2.55
N GLU A 97 0.11 -10.32 1.53
CA GLU A 97 1.29 -9.51 1.71
C GLU A 97 0.93 -8.15 2.35
N PRO A 98 1.74 -7.64 3.29
CA PRO A 98 1.55 -6.30 3.83
C PRO A 98 1.59 -5.24 2.73
N THR A 99 0.67 -4.28 2.80
CA THR A 99 0.65 -3.17 1.85
C THR A 99 1.78 -2.18 2.13
N THR A 100 2.16 -1.40 1.11
CA THR A 100 3.04 -0.24 1.28
C THR A 100 2.56 0.72 2.38
N GLU A 101 1.25 0.92 2.52
CA GLU A 101 0.68 1.78 3.56
C GLU A 101 0.96 1.23 4.97
N THR A 102 0.94 -0.09 5.14
CA THR A 102 1.32 -0.74 6.40
C THR A 102 2.72 -0.34 6.82
N CYS A 103 3.67 -0.35 5.88
CA CYS A 103 5.05 0.07 6.12
C CYS A 103 5.14 1.58 6.39
N LEU A 104 4.52 2.40 5.53
CA LEU A 104 4.59 3.86 5.63
C LEU A 104 3.95 4.41 6.90
N SER A 105 2.96 3.71 7.48
CA SER A 105 2.31 4.09 8.74
C SER A 105 3.31 4.33 9.89
N CYS A 106 4.48 3.66 9.84
CA CYS A 106 5.57 3.81 10.79
C CYS A 106 6.85 4.37 10.14
N HIS A 107 7.10 4.07 8.86
CA HIS A 107 8.31 4.46 8.14
C HIS A 107 8.09 5.65 7.22
N GLY A 108 8.37 6.85 7.74
CA GLY A 108 8.43 8.08 6.94
C GLY A 108 7.08 8.63 6.46
N GLY A 109 5.99 7.85 6.48
CA GLY A 109 4.65 8.30 6.07
C GLY A 109 4.47 8.45 4.56
N THR A 110 5.51 8.84 3.83
CA THR A 110 5.50 8.97 2.36
C THR A 110 6.85 8.58 1.75
N TYR A 111 6.85 8.22 0.46
CA TYR A 111 8.10 8.03 -0.27
C TYR A 111 8.96 9.29 -0.30
N ASP A 112 8.36 10.47 -0.44
CA ASP A 112 9.13 11.73 -0.45
C ASP A 112 9.89 11.95 0.85
N ALA A 113 9.27 11.63 1.99
CA ALA A 113 9.93 11.71 3.29
C ALA A 113 11.06 10.67 3.43
N LEU A 114 10.84 9.44 2.94
CA LEU A 114 11.89 8.41 2.92
C LEU A 114 13.04 8.75 1.97
N ALA A 115 12.73 9.33 0.81
CA ALA A 115 13.70 9.83 -0.14
C ALA A 115 14.58 10.91 0.49
N GLU A 116 14.00 11.81 1.28
CA GLU A 116 14.75 12.84 1.98
C GLU A 116 15.70 12.25 3.05
N THR A 117 15.24 11.28 3.85
CA THR A 117 16.11 10.64 4.86
C THR A 117 17.27 9.86 4.22
N THR A 118 17.07 9.39 3.00
CA THR A 118 18.08 8.65 2.22
C THR A 118 18.74 9.49 1.12
N ALA A 119 18.58 10.81 1.15
CA ALA A 119 19.09 11.72 0.10
C ALA A 119 20.61 11.67 -0.08
N HIS A 120 21.35 11.25 0.96
CA HIS A 120 22.81 11.05 0.92
C HIS A 120 23.25 9.99 -0.10
N LEU A 121 22.34 9.11 -0.56
CA LEU A 121 22.59 8.13 -1.61
C LEU A 121 22.55 8.73 -3.03
N GLY A 122 22.11 9.99 -3.18
CA GLY A 122 22.11 10.71 -4.44
C GLY A 122 21.27 10.02 -5.53
N GLU A 123 21.83 9.88 -6.73
CA GLU A 123 21.16 9.23 -7.87
C GLU A 123 20.87 7.74 -7.65
N ASN A 124 21.52 7.11 -6.65
CA ASN A 124 21.30 5.70 -6.30
C ASN A 124 20.27 5.52 -5.18
N ASN A 125 19.48 6.54 -4.85
CA ASN A 125 18.48 6.46 -3.81
C ASN A 125 17.34 5.50 -4.21
N PRO A 126 17.15 4.35 -3.54
CA PRO A 126 16.11 3.38 -3.91
C PRO A 126 14.69 3.90 -3.65
N HIS A 127 14.53 4.88 -2.75
CA HIS A 127 13.25 5.51 -2.44
C HIS A 127 12.92 6.70 -3.35
N ASN A 128 13.82 7.04 -4.29
CA ASN A 128 13.61 8.05 -5.32
C ASN A 128 14.18 7.55 -6.65
N SER A 129 13.62 6.45 -7.15
CA SER A 129 14.10 5.76 -8.35
C SER A 129 13.32 6.13 -9.62
N HIS A 130 13.86 5.79 -10.78
CA HIS A 130 13.16 5.95 -12.07
C HIS A 130 11.97 4.99 -12.24
N GLU A 131 11.90 3.91 -11.46
CA GLU A 131 10.74 3.01 -11.41
C GLU A 131 9.57 3.61 -10.62
N GLY A 132 9.80 4.78 -9.98
CA GLY A 132 8.82 5.42 -9.13
C GLY A 132 8.69 4.73 -7.77
N GLN A 133 7.44 4.60 -7.30
CA GLN A 133 7.12 4.09 -5.96
C GLN A 133 6.93 2.57 -5.98
N LEU A 134 8.04 1.83 -6.02
CA LEU A 134 8.05 0.38 -5.86
C LEU A 134 7.57 -0.02 -4.47
N GLY A 135 6.68 -1.01 -4.37
CA GLY A 135 6.24 -1.55 -3.07
C GLY A 135 7.43 -1.96 -2.19
N CYS A 136 7.31 -1.75 -0.88
CA CYS A 136 8.44 -1.95 0.04
C CYS A 136 9.03 -3.38 -0.03
N THR A 137 8.16 -4.38 -0.22
CA THR A 137 8.50 -5.80 -0.32
C THR A 137 9.23 -6.21 -1.59
N PHE A 138 9.35 -5.34 -2.61
CA PHE A 138 10.23 -5.62 -3.76
C PHE A 138 11.71 -5.71 -3.36
N CYS A 139 12.08 -5.08 -2.25
CA CYS A 139 13.45 -5.14 -1.73
C CYS A 139 13.51 -5.62 -0.28
N HIS A 140 12.63 -5.05 0.57
CA HIS A 140 12.57 -5.33 2.01
C HIS A 140 11.77 -6.60 2.30
N ASN A 141 12.33 -7.72 1.86
CA ASN A 141 11.80 -9.04 2.14
C ASN A 141 11.73 -9.32 3.65
N VAL A 142 10.57 -9.77 4.12
CA VAL A 142 10.26 -9.86 5.56
C VAL A 142 10.70 -11.20 6.14
N HIS A 143 10.29 -12.31 5.52
CA HIS A 143 10.52 -13.68 5.98
C HIS A 143 11.60 -14.42 5.17
N GLU A 144 12.41 -13.68 4.42
CA GLU A 144 13.47 -14.22 3.57
C GLU A 144 14.60 -13.17 3.41
N PRO A 145 15.75 -13.52 2.78
CA PRO A 145 16.84 -12.57 2.58
C PRO A 145 16.40 -11.33 1.82
N PHE A 146 16.96 -10.17 2.19
CA PHE A 146 16.83 -8.93 1.43
C PHE A 146 17.18 -9.14 -0.04
N TYR A 147 16.39 -8.54 -0.92
CA TYR A 147 16.60 -8.59 -2.35
C TYR A 147 16.88 -7.18 -2.88
N ASN A 148 17.94 -7.01 -3.66
CA ASN A 148 18.18 -5.72 -4.30
C ASN A 148 17.53 -5.69 -5.68
N TYR A 149 16.33 -5.12 -5.79
CA TYR A 149 15.63 -5.01 -7.07
C TYR A 149 16.47 -4.29 -8.14
N CYS A 150 17.23 -3.26 -7.76
CA CYS A 150 18.06 -2.50 -8.69
C CYS A 150 19.19 -3.34 -9.31
N ALA A 151 19.66 -4.38 -8.61
CA ALA A 151 20.73 -5.26 -9.11
C ALA A 151 20.34 -6.10 -10.33
N LEU A 152 19.04 -6.17 -10.66
CA LEU A 152 18.55 -6.82 -11.87
C LEU A 152 19.09 -6.16 -13.14
N CYS A 153 19.20 -4.84 -13.12
CA CYS A 153 19.63 -4.04 -14.27
C CYS A 153 20.96 -3.34 -14.04
N HIS A 154 21.29 -3.03 -12.79
CA HIS A 154 22.46 -2.24 -12.44
C HIS A 154 23.49 -3.06 -11.69
N SER A 155 24.76 -2.96 -12.09
CA SER A 155 25.86 -3.56 -11.34
C SER A 155 26.27 -2.64 -10.18
N TYR A 156 25.44 -2.55 -9.15
CA TYR A 156 25.76 -1.84 -7.91
C TYR A 156 26.05 -2.83 -6.78
N ASP A 157 27.15 -2.59 -6.06
CA ASP A 157 27.49 -3.28 -4.82
C ASP A 157 26.76 -2.58 -3.66
N VAL A 158 25.44 -2.74 -3.60
CA VAL A 158 24.63 -2.18 -2.51
C VAL A 158 24.25 -3.30 -1.53
N ASP A 159 25.28 -3.91 -0.93
CA ASP A 159 25.14 -4.59 0.37
C ASP A 159 24.96 -3.53 1.48
N VAL A 160 24.01 -2.62 1.28
CA VAL A 160 23.53 -1.70 2.31
C VAL A 160 22.39 -2.40 3.02
N ARG A 161 22.71 -3.45 3.78
CA ARG A 161 21.87 -3.78 4.92
C ARG A 161 21.85 -2.54 5.80
N PHE A 162 20.74 -1.79 5.75
CA PHE A 162 20.48 -0.70 6.67
C PHE A 162 20.56 -1.28 8.09
N ASN A 163 21.64 -0.96 8.79
CA ASN A 163 21.86 -1.26 10.20
C ASN A 163 21.51 -0.06 11.04
#